data_AF-A0A760BFV6-F1
#
_entry.id   AF-A0A760BFV6-F1
#
_cell.length_a   1.000
_cell.length_b   1.000
_cell.length_c   1.000
_cell.angle_alpha   90.00
_cell.angle_beta   90.00
_cell.angle_gamma   90.00
#
_symmetry.space_group_name_H-M   'P 1'
#
loop_
_entity.id
_entity.type
_entity.pdbx_description
1 polymer ?
#
loop_
_entity_poly.entity_id
_entity_poly.type
_entity_poly.pdbx_seq_one_letter_code
_entity_poly.pdbx_strand_id
1 'polypeptide(L)'
;MHELYASRGDITVREIAGKTGLSYGAVSYILYSANRKTRQLYTRVRFIEFETEECVRFGIQAELVDARRTCLKRLTSEPGTQDIWLLDGTHFTARNIYFTERITSATVRNRGGWQNATGPG
;
A
#
# COMPACT_ATOMS: atom_id res chain seq x y z
N MET A 1 -4.23 -22.01 8.71
CA MET A 1 -5.35 -21.04 8.74
C MET A 1 -5.21 -19.97 9.84
N HIS A 2 -4.57 -20.24 10.98
CA HIS A 2 -4.41 -19.25 12.08
C HIS A 2 -3.40 -18.11 11.79
N GLU A 3 -2.42 -18.30 10.89
CA GLU A 3 -1.34 -17.32 10.64
C GLU A 3 -1.74 -16.11 9.80
N LEU A 4 -2.85 -16.15 9.07
CA LEU A 4 -3.33 -14.99 8.30
C LEU A 4 -3.96 -13.93 9.20
N TYR A 5 -4.67 -14.36 10.26
CA TYR A 5 -5.30 -13.47 11.22
C TYR A 5 -4.32 -12.92 12.28
N ALA A 6 -3.15 -13.54 12.43
CA ALA A 6 -2.07 -13.07 13.31
C ALA A 6 -1.20 -11.97 12.69
N SER A 7 -1.38 -11.69 11.39
CA SER A 7 -0.73 -10.58 10.70
C SER A 7 -1.27 -9.24 11.20
N ARG A 8 -0.60 -8.62 12.17
CA ARG A 8 -0.88 -7.26 12.68
C ARG A 8 -0.53 -6.14 11.68
N GLY A 9 -0.45 -6.43 10.39
CA GLY A 9 -0.09 -5.48 9.34
C GLY A 9 -0.66 -5.84 7.98
N ASP A 10 -0.59 -4.86 7.07
CA ASP A 10 -0.99 -4.98 5.67
C ASP A 10 -0.29 -6.18 5.02
N ILE A 11 -1.04 -7.01 4.29
CA ILE A 11 -0.51 -8.23 3.67
C ILE A 11 -0.72 -8.20 2.15
N THR A 12 0.27 -8.65 1.39
CA THR A 12 0.17 -8.71 -0.07
C THR A 12 -0.55 -9.99 -0.54
N VAL A 13 -1.14 -9.96 -1.74
CA VAL A 13 -1.74 -11.15 -2.37
C VAL A 13 -0.71 -12.28 -2.50
N ARG A 14 0.56 -11.93 -2.75
CA ARG A 14 1.65 -12.89 -2.93
C ARG A 14 2.02 -13.60 -1.63
N GLU A 15 2.01 -12.88 -0.51
CA GLU A 15 2.21 -13.49 0.81
C GLU A 15 1.03 -14.38 1.21
N ILE A 16 -0.20 -13.98 0.92
CA ILE A 16 -1.37 -14.84 1.13
C ILE A 16 -1.23 -16.12 0.32
N ALA A 17 -0.86 -16.02 -0.97
CA ALA A 17 -0.62 -17.18 -1.82
C ALA A 17 0.46 -18.09 -1.21
N GLY A 18 1.59 -17.54 -0.78
CA GLY A 18 2.66 -18.29 -0.11
C GLY A 18 2.20 -18.99 1.18
N LYS A 19 1.43 -18.31 2.03
CA LYS A 19 0.93 -18.87 3.31
C LYS A 19 -0.20 -19.89 3.13
N THR A 20 -0.98 -19.80 2.05
CA THR A 20 -2.14 -20.67 1.82
C THR A 20 -1.87 -21.80 0.85
N GLY A 21 -0.75 -21.74 0.11
CA GLY A 21 -0.49 -22.64 -1.02
C GLY A 21 -1.41 -22.40 -2.22
N LEU A 22 -2.27 -21.37 -2.19
CA LEU A 22 -3.15 -21.02 -3.30
C LEU A 22 -2.40 -20.23 -4.36
N SER A 23 -2.82 -20.35 -5.62
CA SER A 23 -2.27 -19.51 -6.68
C SER A 23 -2.67 -18.05 -6.48
N TYR A 24 -1.82 -17.12 -6.95
CA TYR A 24 -2.11 -15.68 -6.93
C TYR A 24 -3.49 -15.35 -7.52
N GLY A 25 -3.86 -16.03 -8.62
CA GLY A 25 -5.15 -15.87 -9.28
C GLY A 25 -6.32 -16.33 -8.41
N ALA A 26 -6.20 -17.49 -7.74
CA ALA A 26 -7.22 -18.00 -6.83
C ALA A 26 -7.42 -17.05 -5.63
N VAL A 27 -6.33 -16.58 -5.03
CA VAL A 27 -6.40 -15.59 -3.93
C VAL A 27 -7.09 -14.30 -4.41
N SER A 28 -6.71 -13.79 -5.58
CA SER A 28 -7.32 -12.59 -6.15
C SER A 28 -8.81 -12.75 -6.41
N TYR A 29 -9.24 -13.90 -6.94
CA TYR A 29 -10.64 -14.21 -7.18
C TYR A 29 -11.45 -14.35 -5.89
N ILE A 30 -10.89 -14.99 -4.87
CA ILE A 30 -11.52 -15.12 -3.55
C ILE A 30 -11.73 -13.73 -2.93
N LEU A 31 -10.70 -12.88 -2.93
CA LEU A 31 -10.81 -11.52 -2.40
C LEU A 31 -11.85 -10.69 -3.18
N TYR A 32 -11.87 -10.82 -4.51
CA TYR A 32 -12.86 -10.14 -5.35
C TYR A 32 -14.30 -10.61 -5.07
N SER A 33 -14.51 -11.92 -4.99
CA SER A 33 -15.84 -12.52 -4.78
C SER A 33 -16.37 -12.31 -3.37
N ALA A 34 -15.50 -12.33 -2.35
CA ALA A 34 -15.85 -11.97 -0.98
C ALA A 34 -16.35 -10.52 -0.90
N ASN A 35 -15.71 -9.62 -1.65
CA ASN A 35 -16.07 -8.21 -1.72
C ASN A 35 -17.47 -7.95 -2.33
N ARG A 36 -17.94 -8.85 -3.21
CA ARG A 36 -19.31 -8.78 -3.77
C ARG A 36 -20.38 -9.35 -2.86
N LYS A 37 -20.05 -10.35 -2.03
CA LYS A 37 -21.01 -11.10 -1.21
C LYS A 37 -21.13 -10.59 0.23
N THR A 38 -20.08 -9.96 0.75
CA THR A 38 -20.02 -9.39 2.09
C THR A 38 -19.69 -7.91 1.98
N ARG A 39 -20.16 -7.07 2.93
CA ARG A 39 -19.70 -5.67 3.06
C ARG A 39 -18.18 -5.64 2.86
N GLN A 40 -17.62 -4.60 2.22
CA GLN A 40 -16.17 -4.46 2.01
C GLN A 40 -15.43 -4.73 3.33
N LEU A 41 -14.90 -5.95 3.50
CA LEU A 41 -14.10 -6.32 4.68
C LEU A 41 -12.62 -6.04 4.43
N TYR A 42 -12.23 -5.94 3.17
CA TYR A 42 -10.86 -5.78 2.74
C TYR A 42 -10.76 -4.73 1.62
N THR A 43 -9.78 -3.85 1.75
CA THR A 43 -9.47 -2.81 0.77
C THR A 43 -8.08 -3.03 0.21
N ARG A 44 -7.96 -3.03 -1.11
CA ARG A 44 -6.66 -3.00 -1.80
C ARG A 44 -6.17 -1.56 -1.83
N VAL A 45 -5.06 -1.29 -1.19
CA VAL A 45 -4.42 0.03 -1.16
C VAL A 45 -3.10 -0.07 -1.92
N ARG A 46 -2.90 0.86 -2.85
CA ARG A 46 -1.65 0.97 -3.62
C ARG A 46 -0.68 1.87 -2.86
N PHE A 47 0.54 1.41 -2.68
CA PHE A 47 1.64 2.14 -2.08
C PHE A 47 2.75 2.38 -3.10
N ILE A 48 3.42 3.51 -2.94
CA ILE A 48 4.67 3.85 -3.60
C ILE A 48 5.75 3.76 -2.53
N GLU A 49 6.65 2.81 -2.70
CA GLU A 49 7.79 2.61 -1.82
C GLU A 49 9.05 3.15 -2.47
N PHE A 50 9.86 3.90 -1.73
CA PHE A 50 11.08 4.50 -2.25
C PHE A 50 12.11 4.76 -1.16
N GLU A 51 13.34 4.99 -1.56
CA GLU A 51 14.44 5.42 -0.70
C GLU A 51 14.74 6.90 -0.91
N THR A 52 15.06 7.64 0.15
CA THR A 52 15.61 8.99 0.03
C THR A 52 17.13 8.95 -0.22
N GLU A 53 17.71 10.11 -0.50
CA GLU A 53 19.17 10.26 -0.60
C GLU A 53 19.90 9.80 0.67
N GLU A 54 19.27 10.01 1.84
CA GLU A 54 19.74 9.58 3.15
C GLU A 54 19.59 8.06 3.42
N CYS A 55 19.25 7.27 2.39
CA CYS A 55 18.99 5.83 2.50
C CYS A 55 17.77 5.47 3.38
N VAL A 56 16.87 6.41 3.65
CA VAL A 56 15.66 6.15 4.45
C VAL A 56 14.55 5.64 3.54
N ARG A 57 13.92 4.53 3.93
CA ARG A 57 12.81 3.93 3.18
C ARG A 57 11.46 4.49 3.63
N PHE A 58 10.68 4.95 2.66
CA PHE A 58 9.31 5.40 2.87
C PHE A 58 8.33 4.57 2.04
N GLY A 59 7.14 4.37 2.58
CA GLY A 59 6.00 3.75 1.89
C GLY A 59 4.79 4.66 2.02
N ILE A 60 4.39 5.30 0.92
CA ILE A 60 3.31 6.28 0.91
C ILE A 60 2.15 5.74 0.10
N GLN A 61 0.91 5.95 0.57
CA GLN A 61 -0.27 5.58 -0.21
C GLN A 61 -0.32 6.41 -1.49
N ALA A 62 -0.55 5.75 -2.63
CA ALA A 62 -0.58 6.39 -3.93
C ALA A 62 -1.66 7.48 -4.05
N GLU A 63 -2.74 7.37 -3.26
CA GLU A 63 -3.81 8.37 -3.20
C GLU A 63 -3.37 9.71 -2.59
N LEU A 64 -2.28 9.72 -1.80
CA LEU A 64 -1.73 10.93 -1.16
C LEU A 64 -0.72 11.66 -2.03
N VAL A 65 -0.33 11.07 -3.16
CA VAL A 65 0.63 11.67 -4.10
C VAL A 65 -0.07 12.68 -4.99
N ASP A 66 0.48 13.88 -5.06
CA ASP A 66 0.06 14.89 -6.03
C ASP A 66 0.54 14.48 -7.41
N ALA A 67 -0.33 13.82 -8.17
CA ALA A 67 -0.07 13.37 -9.53
C ALA A 67 0.13 14.53 -10.54
N ARG A 68 -0.23 15.77 -10.20
CA ARG A 68 -0.01 16.93 -11.08
C ARG A 68 1.43 17.42 -10.98
N ARG A 69 2.01 17.36 -9.78
CA ARG A 69 3.39 17.76 -9.50
C ARG A 69 4.39 16.61 -9.64
N THR A 70 3.95 15.39 -9.32
CA THR A 70 4.75 14.18 -9.45
C THR A 70 4.59 13.62 -10.86
N CYS A 71 5.68 13.59 -11.64
CA CYS A 71 5.70 13.01 -12.98
C CYS A 71 5.65 11.47 -12.94
N LEU A 72 4.47 10.91 -12.68
CA LEU A 72 4.25 9.46 -12.50
C LEU A 72 4.76 8.60 -13.67
N LYS A 73 4.79 9.14 -14.90
CA LYS A 73 5.31 8.44 -16.09
C LYS A 73 6.81 8.19 -16.04
N ARG A 74 7.59 8.97 -15.28
CA ARG A 74 9.03 8.79 -15.14
C ARG A 74 9.40 7.76 -14.08
N LEU A 75 8.50 7.48 -13.13
CA LEU A 75 8.77 6.60 -11.96
C LEU A 75 9.14 5.17 -12.35
N THR A 76 8.72 4.71 -13.53
CA THR A 76 8.97 3.35 -14.03
C THR A 76 10.06 3.28 -15.10
N SER A 77 10.58 4.41 -15.56
CA SER A 77 11.26 4.47 -16.87
C SER A 77 12.69 5.00 -16.82
N GLU A 78 13.07 5.79 -15.82
CA GLU A 78 14.42 6.34 -15.74
C GLU A 78 15.14 5.89 -14.46
N PRO A 79 16.32 5.26 -14.57
CA PRO A 79 17.18 5.04 -13.43
C PRO A 79 17.71 6.40 -12.95
N GLY A 80 17.40 6.77 -11.71
CA GLY A 80 17.82 8.05 -11.13
C GLY A 80 17.00 8.45 -9.90
N THR A 81 17.30 9.65 -9.38
CA THR A 81 16.47 10.31 -8.36
C THR A 81 15.29 11.01 -9.02
N GLN A 82 14.15 11.01 -8.33
CA GLN A 82 12.89 11.59 -8.80
C GLN A 82 12.16 12.29 -7.67
N ASP A 83 11.55 13.43 -7.99
CA ASP A 83 10.78 14.20 -7.02
C ASP A 83 9.37 13.64 -6.86
N ILE A 84 9.01 13.29 -5.62
CA ILE A 84 7.67 12.90 -5.22
C ILE A 84 7.07 14.03 -4.37
N TRP A 85 5.92 14.53 -4.81
CA TRP A 85 5.14 15.55 -4.13
C TRP A 85 3.88 14.93 -3.54
N LEU A 86 3.60 15.24 -2.28
CA LEU A 86 2.36 14.87 -1.62
C LEU A 86 1.33 16.00 -1.71
N LEU A 87 0.06 15.63 -1.52
CA LEU A 87 -1.07 16.58 -1.51
C LEU A 87 -0.98 17.61 -0.38
N ASP A 88 -0.27 17.32 0.71
CA ASP A 88 -0.03 18.24 1.82
C ASP A 88 1.12 19.24 1.55
N GLY A 89 1.79 19.12 0.39
CA GLY A 89 2.92 19.96 0.01
C GLY A 89 4.29 19.40 0.38
N THR A 90 4.36 18.25 1.06
CA THR A 90 5.63 17.58 1.36
C THR A 90 6.32 17.12 0.08
N HIS A 91 7.64 17.28 0.05
CA HIS A 91 8.50 16.92 -1.08
C HIS A 91 9.56 15.92 -0.65
N PHE A 92 9.78 14.91 -1.49
CA PHE A 92 10.84 13.91 -1.33
C PHE A 92 11.64 13.76 -2.60
N THR A 93 12.96 13.70 -2.46
CA THR A 93 13.84 13.19 -3.50
C THR A 93 13.97 11.68 -3.34
N ALA A 94 13.37 10.93 -4.25
CA ALA A 94 13.19 9.49 -4.17
C ALA A 94 14.07 8.74 -5.18
N ARG A 95 14.63 7.60 -4.78
CA ARG A 95 15.32 6.61 -5.63
C ARG A 95 14.78 5.22 -5.34
N ASN A 96 15.09 4.24 -6.19
CA ASN A 96 14.65 2.85 -6.02
C ASN A 96 13.14 2.76 -5.78
N ILE A 97 12.35 3.25 -6.73
CA ILE A 97 10.91 3.44 -6.54
C ILE A 97 10.16 2.20 -7.02
N TYR A 98 9.29 1.66 -6.18
CA TYR A 98 8.51 0.47 -6.44
C TYR A 98 7.04 0.69 -6.10
N PHE A 99 6.17 0.03 -6.86
CA PHE A 99 4.74 0.03 -6.59
C PHE A 99 4.37 -1.29 -5.92
N THR A 100 3.83 -1.19 -4.71
CA THR A 100 3.37 -2.34 -3.95
C THR A 100 1.86 -2.22 -3.72
N GLU A 101 1.14 -3.34 -3.85
CA GLU A 101 -0.26 -3.40 -3.46
C GLU A 101 -0.39 -4.19 -2.17
N ARG A 102 -1.08 -3.61 -1.19
CA ARG A 102 -1.33 -4.27 0.09
C ARG A 102 -2.82 -4.36 0.38
N ILE A 103 -3.22 -5.47 0.99
CA ILE A 103 -4.58 -5.70 1.44
C ILE A 103 -4.64 -5.26 2.90
N THR A 104 -5.49 -4.28 3.13
CA THR A 104 -5.77 -3.72 4.44
C THR A 104 -7.17 -4.17 4.87
N SER A 105 -7.39 -4.32 6.17
CA SER A 105 -8.75 -4.44 6.67
C SER A 105 -9.50 -3.16 6.32
N ALA A 106 -10.76 -3.29 5.89
CA ALA A 106 -11.62 -2.14 5.71
C ALA A 106 -11.94 -1.56 7.09
N THR A 107 -11.03 -0.74 7.62
CA THR A 107 -11.42 0.24 8.62
C THR A 107 -12.50 1.09 7.97
N VAL A 108 -13.66 1.14 8.62
CA VAL A 108 -14.77 2.02 8.22
C VAL A 108 -14.15 3.37 7.88
N ARG A 109 -14.31 3.82 6.63
CA ARG A 109 -13.91 5.16 6.17
C ARG A 109 -14.65 6.18 7.04
N ASN A 110 -14.12 6.47 8.23
CA ASN A 110 -14.45 7.67 8.95
C ASN A 110 -13.69 8.78 8.26
N ARG A 111 -14.45 9.68 7.63
CA ARG A 111 -13.95 10.99 7.22
C ARG A 111 -13.28 11.63 8.43
N GLY A 112 -11.97 11.80 8.36
CA GLY A 112 -11.22 12.65 9.28
C GLY A 112 -10.26 11.91 10.20
N GLY A 113 -8.98 12.21 10.03
CA GLY A 113 -7.97 12.08 11.08
C GLY A 113 -7.28 10.73 11.11
N TRP A 114 -6.06 10.70 10.58
CA TRP A 114 -5.03 9.82 11.11
C TRP A 114 -4.90 10.11 12.61
N GLN A 115 -5.42 9.24 13.46
CA GLN A 115 -5.02 9.19 14.86
C GLN A 115 -4.04 8.05 15.01
N ASN A 116 -2.80 8.43 15.31
CA ASN A 116 -1.74 7.57 15.80
C ASN A 116 -2.29 6.65 16.89
N ALA A 117 -2.34 5.34 16.62
CA ALA A 117 -2.45 4.36 17.70
C ALA A 117 -1.05 4.08 18.25
N THR A 118 -0.47 5.09 18.91
CA THR A 118 0.63 4.91 19.85
C THR A 118 0.03 4.46 21.18
N GLY A 119 0.27 3.20 21.56
CA GLY A 119 0.35 2.78 22.97
C GLY A 119 -0.91 2.17 23.62
N PRO A 120 -0.78 1.65 24.85
CA PRO A 120 -0.94 0.21 25.14
C PRO A 120 -2.08 -0.11 26.13
N GLY A 121 -2.43 -1.40 26.22
CA GLY A 121 -3.36 -1.96 27.21
C GLY A 121 -3.59 -3.45 26.96
#